data_AF-A0A316NCD1-F1
#
_entry.id   AF-A0A316NCD1-F1
#
_cell.length_a   1.000
_cell.length_b   1.000
_cell.length_c   1.000
_cell.angle_alpha   90.00
_cell.angle_beta   90.00
_cell.angle_gamma   90.00
#
_symmetry.space_group_name_H-M   'P 1'
#
loop_
_entity.id
_entity.type
_entity.pdbx_description
1 polymer ?
#
loop_
_entity_poly.entity_id
_entity_poly.type
_entity_poly.pdbx_seq_one_letter_code
_entity_poly.pdbx_strand_id
1 'polypeptide(L)'
;MQKRGGFRVSVGISSLLMIFIVLALTTFSVLGYVTANSDYKLAEKTANGVTSYYQADATAERFLASVDRKLSAMMASAQQLETSNNLEGLPCGPLPGETADKIRSLQGETGSILRLASYQALAQSLAQFDLGFSEGTLVQEGWTVTAEIPVDDVRKLVLEIQLEPNPFDESVRYTVLKRRLVSTVTYNEDDSNLELWQGELV
;
A
#
# COMPACT_ATOMS: atom_id res chain seq x y z
N MET A 1 -81.74 26.25 11.29
CA MET A 1 -81.72 25.11 10.34
C MET A 1 -80.44 25.20 9.51
N GLN A 2 -79.40 24.43 9.85
CA GLN A 2 -78.15 24.42 9.06
C GLN A 2 -78.32 23.47 7.86
N LYS A 3 -78.45 24.03 6.66
CA LYS A 3 -78.38 23.25 5.41
C LYS A 3 -76.92 22.94 5.11
N ARG A 4 -76.54 21.67 5.25
CA ARG A 4 -75.25 21.13 4.82
C ARG A 4 -75.23 21.13 3.29
N GLY A 5 -74.42 22.00 2.69
CA GLY A 5 -74.20 22.05 1.25
C GLY A 5 -73.46 20.80 0.81
N GLY A 6 -74.18 19.86 0.20
CA GLY A 6 -73.60 18.65 -0.37
C GLY A 6 -72.72 18.99 -1.57
N PHE A 7 -71.41 18.85 -1.41
CA PHE A 7 -70.46 18.90 -2.50
C PHE A 7 -70.78 17.74 -3.46
N ARG A 8 -71.38 18.05 -4.62
CA ARG A 8 -71.55 17.10 -5.72
C ARG A 8 -70.17 16.86 -6.31
N VAL A 9 -69.47 15.84 -5.80
CA VAL A 9 -68.19 15.35 -6.33
C VAL A 9 -68.39 15.05 -7.81
N SER A 10 -67.83 15.88 -8.68
CA SER A 10 -67.75 15.60 -10.11
C SER A 10 -66.80 14.43 -10.30
N VAL A 11 -67.27 13.36 -10.94
CA VAL A 11 -66.53 12.11 -11.21
C VAL A 11 -65.12 12.39 -11.78
N GLY A 12 -64.93 13.50 -12.49
CA GLY A 12 -63.64 13.94 -13.02
C GLY A 12 -62.57 14.30 -11.97
N ILE A 13 -62.92 14.86 -10.81
CA ILE A 13 -61.94 15.27 -9.79
C ILE A 13 -61.32 14.06 -9.08
N SER A 14 -62.07 12.97 -8.93
CA SER A 14 -61.58 11.72 -8.35
C SER A 14 -60.54 11.04 -9.25
N SER A 15 -60.73 11.09 -10.57
CA SER A 15 -59.76 10.56 -11.55
C SER A 15 -58.47 11.37 -11.57
N LEU A 16 -58.61 12.71 -11.53
CA LEU A 16 -57.45 13.61 -11.49
C LEU A 16 -56.61 13.41 -10.21
N LEU A 17 -57.28 13.21 -9.06
CA LEU A 17 -56.62 12.92 -7.79
C LEU A 17 -55.87 11.58 -7.84
N MET A 18 -56.47 10.54 -8.42
CA MET A 18 -55.82 9.23 -8.59
C MET A 18 -54.55 9.34 -9.46
N ILE A 19 -54.63 10.02 -10.60
CA ILE A 19 -53.47 10.22 -11.49
C ILE A 19 -52.35 10.97 -10.75
N PHE A 20 -52.69 12.01 -10.00
CA PHE A 20 -51.70 12.77 -9.23
C PHE A 20 -51.00 11.89 -8.19
N ILE A 21 -51.74 11.06 -7.45
CA ILE A 21 -51.16 10.11 -6.49
C ILE A 21 -50.23 9.12 -7.19
N VAL A 22 -50.65 8.54 -8.33
CA VAL A 22 -49.81 7.58 -9.06
C VAL A 22 -48.52 8.24 -9.56
N LEU A 23 -48.61 9.46 -10.10
CA LEU A 23 -47.42 10.22 -10.50
C LEU A 23 -46.50 10.51 -9.31
N ALA A 24 -47.05 10.93 -8.17
CA ALA A 24 -46.28 11.19 -6.96
C ALA A 24 -45.61 9.93 -6.38
N LEU A 25 -46.31 8.79 -6.38
CA LEU A 25 -45.74 7.50 -5.96
C LEU A 25 -44.65 7.03 -6.93
N THR A 26 -44.83 7.28 -8.22
CA THR A 26 -43.83 6.93 -9.25
C THR A 26 -42.56 7.76 -9.07
N THR A 27 -42.67 9.08 -8.90
CA THR A 27 -41.49 9.94 -8.68
C THR A 27 -40.77 9.61 -7.38
N PHE A 28 -41.51 9.36 -6.30
CA PHE A 28 -40.93 8.93 -5.03
C PHE A 28 -40.20 7.58 -5.16
N SER A 29 -40.79 6.62 -5.89
CA SER A 29 -40.18 5.32 -6.15
C SER A 29 -38.90 5.43 -6.99
N VAL A 30 -38.91 6.26 -8.04
CA VAL A 30 -37.74 6.50 -8.90
C VAL A 30 -36.62 7.17 -8.11
N LEU A 31 -36.95 8.19 -7.30
CA LEU A 31 -35.94 8.87 -6.47
C LEU A 31 -35.32 7.88 -5.46
N GLY A 32 -36.14 7.04 -4.82
CA GLY A 32 -35.66 5.98 -3.93
C GLY A 32 -34.74 4.97 -4.63
N TYR A 33 -35.08 4.55 -5.86
CA TYR A 33 -34.23 3.67 -6.67
C TYR A 33 -32.90 4.34 -7.04
N VAL A 34 -32.93 5.59 -7.48
CA VAL A 34 -31.72 6.35 -7.84
C VAL A 34 -30.80 6.50 -6.64
N THR A 35 -31.34 6.84 -5.47
CA THR A 35 -30.58 6.90 -4.21
C THR A 35 -29.97 5.54 -3.86
N ALA A 36 -30.77 4.46 -3.85
CA ALA A 36 -30.28 3.13 -3.53
C ALA A 36 -29.18 2.65 -4.50
N ASN A 37 -29.30 2.97 -5.79
CA ASN A 37 -28.28 2.65 -6.79
C ASN A 37 -27.00 3.50 -6.62
N SER A 38 -27.13 4.76 -6.20
CA SER A 38 -25.98 5.60 -5.86
C SER A 38 -25.24 5.06 -4.65
N ASP A 39 -25.98 4.71 -3.59
CA ASP A 39 -25.45 4.13 -2.36
C ASP A 39 -24.78 2.78 -2.64
N TYR A 40 -25.40 1.94 -3.48
CA TYR A 40 -24.82 0.66 -3.90
C TYR A 40 -23.46 0.86 -4.60
N LYS A 41 -23.39 1.77 -5.57
CA LYS A 41 -22.13 2.05 -6.29
C LYS A 41 -21.05 2.62 -5.36
N LEU A 42 -21.44 3.43 -4.39
CA LEU A 42 -20.51 3.96 -3.39
C LEU A 42 -19.98 2.83 -2.49
N ALA A 43 -20.86 1.97 -1.98
CA ALA A 43 -20.51 0.84 -1.16
C ALA A 43 -19.59 -0.14 -1.90
N GLU A 44 -19.87 -0.42 -3.17
CA GLU A 44 -19.03 -1.26 -4.03
C GLU A 44 -17.61 -0.67 -4.20
N LYS A 45 -17.51 0.62 -4.49
CA LYS A 45 -16.20 1.30 -4.58
C LYS A 45 -15.43 1.25 -3.26
N THR A 46 -16.11 1.46 -2.14
CA THR A 46 -15.50 1.36 -0.81
C THR A 46 -15.02 -0.07 -0.54
N ALA A 47 -15.83 -1.09 -0.83
CA ALA A 47 -15.46 -2.49 -0.64
C ALA A 47 -14.25 -2.89 -1.49
N ASN A 48 -14.23 -2.50 -2.76
CA ASN A 48 -13.09 -2.72 -3.65
C ASN A 48 -11.84 -1.99 -3.14
N GLY A 49 -11.97 -0.71 -2.77
CA GLY A 49 -10.85 0.08 -2.27
C GLY A 49 -10.23 -0.46 -0.97
N VAL A 50 -11.05 -1.05 -0.09
CA VAL A 50 -10.60 -1.73 1.13
C VAL A 50 -9.93 -3.07 0.80
N THR A 51 -10.51 -3.84 -0.12
CA THR A 51 -9.95 -5.14 -0.53
C THR A 51 -8.57 -4.97 -1.17
N SER A 52 -8.43 -4.04 -2.12
CA SER A 52 -7.15 -3.72 -2.76
C SER A 52 -6.10 -3.26 -1.76
N TYR A 53 -6.50 -2.44 -0.77
CA TYR A 53 -5.59 -2.00 0.30
C TYR A 53 -5.05 -3.18 1.10
N TYR A 54 -5.91 -4.09 1.56
CA TYR A 54 -5.48 -5.25 2.33
C TYR A 54 -4.65 -6.25 1.50
N GLN A 55 -4.89 -6.35 0.20
CA GLN A 55 -4.04 -7.15 -0.68
C GLN A 55 -2.62 -6.59 -0.76
N ALA A 56 -2.49 -5.28 -0.97
CA ALA A 56 -1.19 -4.61 -0.97
C ALA A 56 -0.48 -4.71 0.40
N ASP A 57 -1.24 -4.60 1.48
CA ASP A 57 -0.72 -4.78 2.85
C ASP A 57 -0.18 -6.19 3.06
N ALA A 58 -0.91 -7.22 2.62
CA ALA A 58 -0.45 -8.60 2.68
C ALA A 58 0.83 -8.82 1.86
N THR A 59 0.96 -8.18 0.69
CA THR A 59 2.19 -8.20 -0.10
C THR A 59 3.35 -7.51 0.63
N ALA A 60 3.09 -6.41 1.34
CA ALA A 60 4.10 -5.74 2.18
C ALA A 60 4.59 -6.64 3.32
N GLU A 61 3.69 -7.37 3.99
CA GLU A 61 4.06 -8.32 5.04
C GLU A 61 4.89 -9.50 4.49
N ARG A 62 4.55 -10.01 3.29
CA ARG A 62 5.36 -11.06 2.64
C ARG A 62 6.76 -10.56 2.30
N PHE A 63 6.87 -9.32 1.84
CA PHE A 63 8.15 -8.68 1.59
C PHE A 63 8.99 -8.53 2.87
N LEU A 64 8.38 -8.06 3.97
CA LEU A 64 9.06 -7.98 5.27
C LEU A 64 9.54 -9.36 5.73
N ALA A 65 8.72 -10.39 5.55
CA ALA A 65 9.09 -11.76 5.90
C ALA A 65 10.24 -12.30 5.02
N SER A 66 10.30 -11.95 3.74
CA SER A 66 11.40 -12.38 2.87
C SER A 66 12.71 -11.66 3.19
N VAL A 67 12.64 -10.35 3.49
CA VAL A 67 13.76 -9.57 4.01
C VAL A 67 14.28 -10.17 5.32
N ASP A 68 13.40 -10.46 6.28
CA ASP A 68 13.79 -11.03 7.58
C ASP A 68 14.50 -12.38 7.43
N ARG A 69 13.95 -13.27 6.59
CA ARG A 69 14.57 -14.56 6.27
C ARG A 69 15.95 -14.35 5.65
N LYS A 70 16.08 -13.45 4.67
CA LYS A 70 17.36 -13.22 4.00
C LYS A 70 18.41 -12.63 4.94
N LEU A 71 18.04 -11.65 5.76
CA LEU A 71 18.94 -11.05 6.76
C LEU A 71 19.37 -12.07 7.81
N SER A 72 18.46 -12.94 8.28
CA SER A 72 18.81 -14.02 9.21
C SER A 72 19.81 -15.02 8.58
N ALA A 73 19.65 -15.34 7.31
CA ALA A 73 20.57 -16.20 6.57
C ALA A 73 21.94 -15.52 6.39
N MET A 74 21.98 -14.21 6.12
CA MET A 74 23.22 -13.42 6.04
C MET A 74 23.95 -13.34 7.38
N MET A 75 23.22 -13.22 8.50
CA MET A 75 23.84 -13.27 9.84
C MET A 75 24.45 -14.64 10.13
N ALA A 76 23.73 -15.73 9.81
CA ALA A 76 24.24 -17.10 9.98
C ALA A 76 25.49 -17.33 9.11
N SER A 77 25.45 -16.87 7.87
CA SER A 77 26.59 -16.84 6.95
C SER A 77 27.81 -16.11 7.54
N ALA A 78 27.62 -14.89 8.06
CA ALA A 78 28.70 -14.10 8.65
C ALA A 78 29.32 -14.77 9.89
N GLN A 79 28.50 -15.43 10.71
CA GLN A 79 28.98 -16.20 11.87
C GLN A 79 29.76 -17.45 11.47
N GLN A 80 29.35 -18.12 10.39
CA GLN A 80 30.09 -19.27 9.86
C GLN A 80 31.46 -18.87 9.32
N LEU A 81 31.58 -17.71 8.66
CA LEU A 81 32.86 -17.17 8.19
C LEU A 81 33.87 -16.94 9.33
N GLU A 82 33.43 -16.49 10.52
CA GLU A 82 34.31 -16.39 11.70
C GLU A 82 34.87 -17.75 12.12
N THR A 83 34.04 -18.80 12.01
CA THR A 83 34.37 -20.13 12.53
C THR A 83 35.23 -20.94 11.56
N SER A 84 34.91 -20.87 10.26
CA SER A 84 35.58 -21.69 9.23
C SER A 84 36.77 -20.99 8.57
N ASN A 85 36.88 -19.66 8.68
CA ASN A 85 37.81 -18.83 7.91
C ASN A 85 37.79 -19.13 6.38
N ASN A 86 36.69 -19.66 5.87
CA ASN A 86 36.53 -20.10 4.49
C ASN A 86 35.17 -19.63 3.93
N LEU A 87 35.18 -19.05 2.72
CA LEU A 87 34.01 -18.52 2.03
C LEU A 87 33.14 -19.61 1.36
N GLU A 88 33.63 -20.85 1.26
CA GLU A 88 32.93 -21.95 0.58
C GLU A 88 31.92 -22.63 1.51
N GLY A 89 30.70 -22.10 1.56
CA GLY A 89 29.59 -22.77 2.27
C GLY A 89 28.45 -21.88 2.75
N LEU A 90 28.26 -20.71 2.12
CA LEU A 90 27.33 -19.71 2.61
C LEU A 90 25.86 -20.08 2.30
N PRO A 91 24.96 -20.15 3.30
CA PRO A 91 23.53 -20.41 3.10
C PRO A 91 22.80 -19.32 2.30
N CYS A 92 23.41 -18.17 2.05
CA CYS A 92 22.81 -17.06 1.31
C CYS A 92 22.86 -17.19 -0.23
N GLY A 93 23.41 -18.30 -0.77
CA GLY A 93 23.60 -18.49 -2.20
C GLY A 93 24.86 -17.77 -2.72
N PRO A 94 25.11 -17.76 -4.05
CA PRO A 94 26.28 -17.10 -4.62
C PRO A 94 26.26 -15.61 -4.27
N LEU A 95 27.37 -15.14 -3.69
CA LEU A 95 27.56 -13.74 -3.37
C LEU A 95 27.78 -12.92 -4.66
N PRO A 96 27.27 -11.68 -4.74
CA PRO A 96 27.69 -10.75 -5.77
C PRO A 96 29.21 -10.60 -5.76
N GLY A 97 29.85 -10.58 -6.92
CA GLY A 97 31.32 -10.56 -7.04
C GLY A 97 31.95 -9.40 -6.27
N GLU A 98 31.36 -8.21 -6.33
CA GLU A 98 31.84 -7.03 -5.59
C GLU A 98 31.78 -7.22 -4.06
N THR A 99 30.73 -7.89 -3.56
CA THR A 99 30.59 -8.22 -2.14
C THR A 99 31.62 -9.27 -1.72
N ALA A 100 31.85 -10.28 -2.56
CA ALA A 100 32.85 -11.32 -2.30
C ALA A 100 34.27 -10.74 -2.28
N ASP A 101 34.58 -9.79 -3.17
CA ASP A 101 35.89 -9.12 -3.22
C ASP A 101 36.13 -8.23 -2.00
N LYS A 102 35.11 -7.50 -1.53
CA LYS A 102 35.16 -6.75 -0.26
C LYS A 102 35.42 -7.68 0.92
N ILE A 103 34.73 -8.81 1.01
CA ILE A 103 34.93 -9.81 2.08
C ILE A 103 36.34 -10.43 1.97
N ARG A 104 36.85 -10.69 0.76
CA ARG A 104 38.20 -11.21 0.53
C ARG A 104 39.28 -10.22 0.98
N SER A 105 39.06 -8.91 0.78
CA SER A 105 39.97 -7.87 1.27
C SER A 105 40.04 -7.76 2.79
N LEU A 106 39.03 -8.30 3.49
CA LEU A 106 38.92 -8.29 4.95
C LEU A 106 39.47 -9.58 5.60
N GLN A 107 39.93 -10.58 4.84
CA GLN A 107 40.46 -11.85 5.37
C GLN A 107 41.70 -11.72 6.29
N GLY A 108 42.25 -10.52 6.48
CA GLY A 108 43.29 -10.23 7.47
C GLY A 108 42.78 -9.81 8.85
N GLU A 109 41.49 -9.46 8.97
CA GLU A 109 40.87 -9.08 10.24
C GLU A 109 40.27 -10.33 10.90
N THR A 110 40.56 -10.56 12.18
CA THR A 110 40.15 -11.77 12.91
C THR A 110 39.14 -11.42 14.02
N GLY A 111 38.08 -12.21 14.16
CA GLY A 111 37.08 -12.06 15.23
C GLY A 111 35.87 -11.22 14.83
N SER A 112 35.30 -10.50 15.80
CA SER A 112 34.01 -9.79 15.69
C SER A 112 33.94 -8.74 14.58
N ILE A 113 35.10 -8.21 14.16
CA ILE A 113 35.21 -7.18 13.12
C ILE A 113 34.92 -7.77 11.74
N LEU A 114 35.44 -8.98 11.45
CA LEU A 114 35.20 -9.66 10.18
C LEU A 114 33.72 -10.03 10.01
N ARG A 115 33.06 -10.50 11.08
CA ARG A 115 31.61 -10.78 11.05
C ARG A 115 30.78 -9.55 10.82
N LEU A 116 31.11 -8.46 11.50
CA LEU A 116 30.38 -7.21 11.33
C LEU A 116 30.54 -6.68 9.90
N ALA A 117 31.78 -6.60 9.41
CA ALA A 117 32.06 -6.07 8.07
C ALA A 117 31.49 -6.95 6.95
N SER A 118 31.52 -8.28 7.10
CA SER A 118 30.88 -9.20 6.15
C SER A 118 29.36 -9.07 6.14
N TYR A 119 28.72 -9.00 7.32
CA TYR A 119 27.29 -8.71 7.39
C TYR A 119 26.94 -7.36 6.75
N GLN A 120 27.73 -6.32 7.01
CA GLN A 120 27.48 -5.00 6.45
C GLN A 120 27.56 -4.99 4.92
N ALA A 121 28.53 -5.70 4.35
CA ALA A 121 28.67 -5.84 2.91
C ALA A 121 27.49 -6.61 2.28
N LEU A 122 26.93 -7.60 2.99
CA LEU A 122 25.76 -8.38 2.55
C LEU A 122 24.46 -7.58 2.67
N ALA A 123 24.28 -6.83 3.76
CA ALA A 123 23.10 -6.01 4.00
C ALA A 123 22.99 -4.88 2.96
N GLN A 124 24.11 -4.27 2.59
CA GLN A 124 24.14 -3.22 1.55
C GLN A 124 23.87 -3.74 0.12
N SER A 125 23.96 -5.06 -0.11
CA SER A 125 23.61 -5.69 -1.38
C SER A 125 22.27 -6.43 -1.34
N LEU A 126 21.46 -6.23 -0.31
CA LEU A 126 20.18 -6.93 -0.11
C LEU A 126 19.25 -6.84 -1.33
N ALA A 127 19.15 -5.67 -1.97
CA ALA A 127 18.30 -5.44 -3.14
C ALA A 127 18.80 -6.12 -4.42
N GLN A 128 20.06 -6.58 -4.46
CA GLN A 128 20.58 -7.38 -5.57
C GLN A 128 20.17 -8.86 -5.45
N PHE A 129 19.77 -9.30 -4.25
CA PHE A 129 19.29 -10.65 -4.05
C PHE A 129 17.83 -10.78 -4.48
N ASP A 130 17.48 -11.96 -5.00
CA ASP A 130 16.07 -12.30 -5.23
C ASP A 130 15.35 -12.44 -3.88
N LEU A 131 14.53 -11.44 -3.56
CA LEU A 131 13.69 -11.40 -2.37
C LEU A 131 12.30 -12.00 -2.63
N GLY A 132 12.05 -12.57 -3.82
CA GLY A 132 10.74 -13.09 -4.21
C GLY A 132 9.67 -12.00 -4.31
N PHE A 133 10.10 -10.75 -4.49
CA PHE A 133 9.22 -9.59 -4.57
C PHE A 133 9.06 -9.18 -6.03
N SER A 134 7.99 -9.67 -6.67
CA SER A 134 7.67 -9.41 -8.08
C SER A 134 6.57 -8.37 -8.27
N GLU A 135 5.86 -8.01 -7.20
CA GLU A 135 4.66 -7.18 -7.25
C GLU A 135 4.93 -5.68 -7.07
N GLY A 136 6.18 -5.22 -7.12
CA GLY A 136 6.50 -3.81 -6.90
C GLY A 136 7.92 -3.42 -7.27
N THR A 137 8.27 -2.16 -7.01
CA THR A 137 9.62 -1.62 -7.22
C THR A 137 10.39 -1.62 -5.91
N LEU A 138 11.64 -2.10 -5.95
CA LEU A 138 12.56 -2.03 -4.83
C LEU A 138 13.71 -1.07 -5.15
N VAL A 139 13.96 -0.15 -4.24
CA VAL A 139 15.09 0.77 -4.31
C VAL A 139 15.84 0.69 -2.99
N GLN A 140 17.15 0.44 -3.06
CA GLN A 140 18.02 0.46 -1.88
C GLN A 140 19.02 1.61 -1.99
N GLU A 141 19.02 2.48 -0.99
CA GLU A 141 19.96 3.58 -0.82
C GLU A 141 20.75 3.34 0.47
N GLY A 142 21.90 2.67 0.35
CA GLY A 142 22.74 2.32 1.48
C GLY A 142 22.04 1.38 2.47
N TRP A 143 21.64 1.94 3.61
CA TRP A 143 20.96 1.21 4.70
C TRP A 143 19.44 1.32 4.64
N THR A 144 18.89 2.13 3.73
CA THR A 144 17.44 2.29 3.59
C THR A 144 16.96 1.52 2.39
N VAL A 145 15.98 0.65 2.60
CA VAL A 145 15.29 -0.12 1.56
C VAL A 145 13.88 0.39 1.45
N THR A 146 13.52 0.90 0.28
CA THR A 146 12.19 1.37 -0.05
C THR A 146 11.53 0.38 -1.00
N ALA A 147 10.38 -0.14 -0.59
CA ALA A 147 9.49 -0.96 -1.40
C ALA A 147 8.23 -0.18 -1.77
N GLU A 148 7.95 -0.11 -3.06
CA GLU A 148 6.73 0.49 -3.60
C GLU A 148 5.81 -0.60 -4.14
N ILE A 149 4.64 -0.75 -3.54
CA ILE A 149 3.64 -1.76 -3.90
C ILE A 149 2.42 -1.04 -4.49
N PRO A 150 2.00 -1.31 -5.73
CA PRO A 150 0.79 -0.74 -6.29
C PRO A 150 -0.44 -1.29 -5.55
N VAL A 151 -1.35 -0.41 -5.17
CA VAL A 151 -2.62 -0.78 -4.50
C VAL A 151 -3.77 -0.73 -5.49
N ASP A 152 -3.81 0.34 -6.30
CA ASP A 152 -4.75 0.54 -7.40
C ASP A 152 -4.16 1.53 -8.41
N ASP A 153 -4.96 1.96 -9.38
CA ASP A 153 -4.54 2.88 -10.45
C ASP A 153 -4.05 4.25 -9.94
N VAL A 154 -4.43 4.63 -8.72
CA VAL A 154 -4.19 5.97 -8.15
C VAL A 154 -3.45 5.96 -6.81
N ARG A 155 -3.13 4.79 -6.24
CA ARG A 155 -2.48 4.65 -4.93
C ARG A 155 -1.41 3.57 -4.95
N LYS A 156 -0.31 3.85 -4.26
CA LYS A 156 0.76 2.89 -3.95
C LYS A 156 1.05 2.89 -2.46
N LEU A 157 1.33 1.72 -1.91
CA LEU A 157 1.82 1.53 -0.54
C LEU A 157 3.34 1.62 -0.59
N VAL A 158 3.90 2.62 0.10
CA VAL A 158 5.35 2.80 0.24
C VAL A 158 5.77 2.33 1.62
N LEU A 159 6.67 1.36 1.64
CA LEU A 159 7.28 0.80 2.83
C LEU A 159 8.78 1.11 2.83
N GLU A 160 9.23 1.83 3.85
CA GLU A 160 10.62 2.25 4.03
C GLU A 160 11.17 1.55 5.26
N ILE A 161 12.23 0.77 5.06
CA ILE A 161 12.90 -0.02 6.09
C ILE A 161 14.34 0.44 6.21
N GLN A 162 14.82 0.65 7.43
CA GLN A 162 16.23 0.87 7.70
C GLN A 162 16.85 -0.42 8.23
N LEU A 163 17.87 -0.90 7.53
CA LEU A 163 18.69 -2.03 7.92
C LEU A 163 19.62 -1.60 9.06
N GLU A 164 19.77 -2.45 10.08
CA GLU A 164 20.64 -2.17 11.22
C GLU A 164 22.11 -2.49 10.86
N PRO A 165 23.05 -1.54 10.98
CA PRO A 165 24.46 -1.79 10.67
C PRO A 165 25.14 -2.81 11.58
N ASN A 166 24.64 -3.00 12.81
CA ASN A 166 25.16 -3.98 13.76
C ASN A 166 24.03 -4.76 14.46
N PRO A 167 23.48 -5.81 13.82
CA PRO A 167 22.39 -6.60 14.39
C PRO A 167 22.85 -7.57 15.49
N PHE A 168 24.16 -7.70 15.74
CA PHE A 168 24.72 -8.67 16.69
C PHE A 168 24.73 -8.17 18.14
N ASP A 169 24.53 -6.88 18.36
CA ASP A 169 24.53 -6.27 19.70
C ASP A 169 23.12 -6.32 20.32
N GLU A 170 22.12 -5.79 19.61
CA GLU A 170 20.75 -5.67 20.12
C GLU A 170 19.77 -6.70 19.55
N SER A 171 20.22 -7.62 18.69
CA SER A 171 19.37 -8.59 17.94
C SER A 171 18.30 -7.95 17.03
N VAL A 172 18.38 -6.63 16.82
CA VAL A 172 17.53 -5.89 15.87
C VAL A 172 18.15 -6.00 14.49
N ARG A 173 17.40 -6.53 13.52
CA ARG A 173 17.88 -6.71 12.13
C ARG A 173 17.54 -5.52 11.24
N TYR A 174 16.37 -4.95 11.44
CA TYR A 174 15.87 -3.80 10.70
C TYR A 174 14.78 -3.09 11.50
N THR A 175 14.58 -1.82 11.19
CA THR A 175 13.50 -0.99 11.74
C THR A 175 12.64 -0.47 10.60
N VAL A 176 11.32 -0.62 10.72
CA VAL A 176 10.39 -0.03 9.75
C VAL A 176 10.27 1.47 10.06
N LEU A 177 10.77 2.32 9.16
CA LEU A 177 10.74 3.78 9.34
C LEU A 177 9.38 4.35 8.96
N LYS A 178 8.86 3.97 7.79
CA LYS A 178 7.60 4.50 7.27
C LYS A 178 6.80 3.42 6.57
N ARG A 179 5.48 3.43 6.80
CA ARG A 179 4.48 2.67 6.04
C ARG A 179 3.35 3.63 5.72
N ARG A 180 3.24 4.06 4.46
CA ARG A 180 2.24 5.05 4.04
C ARG A 180 1.61 4.71 2.69
N LEU A 181 0.32 4.97 2.59
CA LEU A 181 -0.40 4.95 1.31
C LEU A 181 -0.21 6.31 0.65
N VAL A 182 0.37 6.32 -0.55
CA VAL A 182 0.68 7.53 -1.33
C VAL A 182 -0.14 7.52 -2.61
N SER A 183 -0.75 8.65 -2.94
CA SER A 183 -1.41 8.82 -4.24
C SER A 183 -0.37 8.85 -5.36
N THR A 184 -0.58 8.09 -6.43
CA THR A 184 0.23 8.13 -7.65
C THR A 184 -0.22 9.21 -8.63
N VAL A 185 -1.29 9.95 -8.31
CA VAL A 185 -1.76 11.06 -9.14
C VAL A 185 -0.76 12.21 -9.03
N THR A 186 -0.06 12.48 -10.13
CA THR A 186 0.78 13.67 -10.28
C THR A 186 -0.13 14.88 -10.25
N TYR A 187 0.02 15.71 -9.22
CA TYR A 187 -0.69 16.98 -9.13
C TYR A 187 -0.21 17.88 -10.28
N ASN A 188 -1.08 18.16 -11.25
CA ASN A 188 -0.78 19.07 -12.34
C ASN A 188 -1.10 20.49 -11.86
N GLU A 189 -0.09 21.30 -11.55
CA GLU A 189 -0.27 22.67 -11.05
C GLU A 189 -0.97 23.58 -12.07
N ASP A 190 -0.95 23.25 -13.36
CA ASP A 190 -1.56 24.06 -14.43
C ASP A 190 -3.10 24.02 -14.46
N ASP A 191 -3.76 23.14 -13.68
CA ASP A 191 -5.23 23.06 -13.61
C ASP A 191 -5.83 23.91 -12.47
N SER A 192 -5.01 24.72 -11.78
CA SER A 192 -5.46 25.63 -10.73
C SER A 192 -6.03 26.95 -11.29
N ASN A 193 -6.78 26.92 -12.39
CA ASN A 193 -7.74 27.99 -12.64
C ASN A 193 -9.00 27.65 -11.85
N LEU A 194 -8.92 27.78 -10.52
CA LEU A 194 -10.10 27.76 -9.67
C LEU A 194 -10.97 28.93 -10.13
N GLU A 195 -11.95 28.68 -11.00
CA GLU A 195 -13.04 29.60 -11.25
C GLU A 195 -13.83 29.70 -9.95
N LEU A 196 -13.35 30.58 -9.05
CA LEU A 196 -14.08 30.99 -7.87
C LEU A 196 -15.35 31.65 -8.37
N TRP A 197 -16.46 30.91 -8.32
CA TRP A 197 -17.78 31.38 -8.71
C TRP A 197 -18.07 32.73 -8.01
N GLN A 198 -18.09 33.83 -8.77
CA GLN A 198 -18.26 35.19 -8.24
C GLN A 198 -19.72 35.63 -8.16
N GLY A 199 -20.65 34.69 -7.90
CA GLY A 199 -22.03 34.98 -7.51
C GLY A 199 -22.71 36.15 -8.21
N GLU A 200 -22.89 36.08 -9.53
CA GLU A 200 -23.77 37.03 -10.20
C GLU A 200 -25.24 36.61 -9.95
N LEU A 201 -25.91 37.37 -9.10
CA LEU A 201 -27.36 37.31 -8.91
C LEU A 201 -28.02 37.87 -10.17
N VAL A 202 -28.60 36.98 -10.97
CA VAL A 202 -29.62 37.36 -11.97
C VAL A 202 -30.99 37.37 -11.32
#